data_AF-A0A9D6QU90-F1
#
_entry.id   AF-A0A9D6QU90-F1
#
_cell.length_a   1.000
_cell.length_b   1.000
_cell.length_c   1.000
_cell.angle_alpha   90.00
_cell.angle_beta   90.00
_cell.angle_gamma   90.00
#
_symmetry.space_group_name_H-M   'P 1'
#
loop_
_entity.id
_entity.type
_entity.pdbx_description
1 polymer ?
#
loop_
_entity_poly.entity_id
_entity_poly.type
_entity_poly.pdbx_seq_one_letter_code
_entity_poly.pdbx_strand_id
1 'polypeptide(L)'
;MPLLRLKNKNQHTKNKILMVEVRRKEKETFGALLRRFTRRVQMSGVLKDARKTRFYAKPPTKIKKRDSALRRLQKRKERSKLEKLGKLKDEKKVGR
;
A
#
# COMPACT_ATOMS: atom_id res chain seq x y z
N MET A 1 18.17 30.30 40.34
CA MET A 1 17.20 30.64 39.28
C MET A 1 17.43 29.73 38.07
N PRO A 2 16.58 28.72 37.80
CA PRO A 2 16.78 27.77 36.71
C PRO A 2 16.08 28.26 35.42
N LEU A 3 16.80 28.32 34.31
CA LEU A 3 16.20 28.56 33.00
C LEU A 3 15.54 27.26 32.52
N LEU A 4 14.20 27.27 32.46
CA LEU A 4 13.36 26.24 31.87
C LEU A 4 13.70 26.07 30.39
N ARG A 5 14.44 24.99 30.05
CA ARG A 5 14.65 24.57 28.67
C ARG A 5 13.34 24.03 28.11
N LEU A 6 12.72 24.82 27.23
CA LEU A 6 11.48 24.49 26.52
C LEU A 6 11.59 23.09 25.86
N LYS A 7 10.70 22.18 26.26
CA LYS A 7 10.48 20.91 25.58
C LYS A 7 9.97 21.20 24.17
N ASN A 8 10.77 20.86 23.16
CA ASN A 8 10.36 20.91 21.76
C ASN A 8 9.11 20.05 21.54
N LYS A 9 7.98 20.73 21.31
CA LYS A 9 6.67 20.15 21.00
C LYS A 9 6.61 19.68 19.55
N ASN A 10 7.38 18.66 19.18
CA ASN A 10 7.07 17.88 17.98
C ASN A 10 6.24 16.65 18.37
N GLN A 11 5.06 16.94 18.94
CA GLN A 11 4.00 15.97 19.17
C GLN A 11 2.84 16.31 18.23
N HIS A 12 3.06 16.10 16.93
CA HIS A 12 1.98 16.10 15.96
C HIS A 12 2.30 15.02 14.94
N THR A 13 1.66 13.86 15.10
CA THR A 13 1.21 12.91 14.07
C THR A 13 0.98 11.51 14.68
N LYS A 14 0.19 11.41 15.75
CA LYS A 14 -0.54 10.17 16.02
C LYS A 14 -1.82 10.27 15.18
N ASN A 15 -1.95 9.43 14.15
CA ASN A 15 -3.01 9.41 13.12
C ASN A 15 -2.84 10.32 11.89
N LYS A 16 -1.80 10.08 11.08
CA LYS A 16 -1.66 10.58 9.70
C LYS A 16 -1.52 9.42 8.71
N ILE A 17 -2.49 8.51 8.67
CA ILE A 17 -2.42 7.33 7.77
C ILE A 17 -2.91 7.66 6.34
N LEU A 18 -3.60 8.79 6.13
CA LEU A 18 -4.19 9.13 4.83
C LEU A 18 -3.40 10.14 3.98
N MET A 19 -2.45 10.87 4.56
CA MET A 19 -1.75 11.96 3.88
C MET A 19 -0.26 11.63 3.72
N VAL A 20 0.17 11.38 2.48
CA VAL A 20 1.58 11.17 2.15
C VAL A 20 2.31 12.50 2.16
N GLU A 21 3.03 12.78 3.25
CA GLU A 21 3.93 13.93 3.34
C GLU A 21 5.39 13.48 3.19
N VAL A 22 6.15 14.18 2.35
CA VAL A 22 7.60 14.02 2.24
C VAL A 22 8.25 15.40 2.28
N ARG A 23 9.09 15.64 3.29
CA ARG A 23 9.89 16.87 3.40
C ARG A 23 11.26 16.69 2.76
N ARG A 24 11.81 17.79 2.22
CA ARG A 24 13.16 17.82 1.67
C ARG A 24 14.20 17.68 2.79
N LYS A 25 15.24 16.89 2.53
CA LYS A 25 16.42 16.79 3.42
C LYS A 25 17.54 17.73 2.92
N GLU A 26 18.40 18.16 3.83
CA GLU A 26 19.44 19.18 3.57
C GLU A 26 20.42 18.79 2.44
N LYS A 27 20.79 17.51 2.31
CA LYS A 27 21.74 17.02 1.29
C LYS A 27 21.09 16.21 0.16
N GLU A 28 19.87 16.58 -0.24
CA GLU A 28 19.11 15.82 -1.23
C GLU A 28 18.89 16.55 -2.56
N THR A 29 19.10 15.81 -3.67
CA THR A 29 18.72 16.24 -5.01
C THR A 29 17.21 16.13 -5.22
N PHE A 30 16.63 17.03 -6.01
CA PHE A 30 15.18 17.03 -6.28
C PHE A 30 14.68 15.67 -6.81
N GLY A 31 15.46 15.00 -7.67
CA GLY A 31 15.11 13.69 -8.21
C GLY A 31 15.02 12.59 -7.13
N ALA A 32 15.88 12.62 -6.11
CA ALA A 32 15.79 11.68 -5.00
C ALA A 32 14.52 11.93 -4.16
N LEU A 33 14.13 13.19 -3.98
CA LEU A 33 12.93 13.57 -3.25
C LEU A 33 11.67 13.04 -3.95
N LEU A 34 11.60 13.25 -5.27
CA LEU A 34 10.50 12.77 -6.09
C LEU A 34 10.37 11.25 -6.06
N ARG A 35 11.49 10.51 -6.15
CA ARG A 35 11.48 9.05 -6.04
C ARG A 35 10.90 8.58 -4.71
N ARG A 36 11.28 9.21 -3.59
CA ARG A 36 10.72 8.87 -2.28
C ARG A 36 9.24 9.20 -2.19
N PHE A 37 8.83 10.36 -2.70
CA PHE A 37 7.42 10.75 -2.76
C PHE A 37 6.62 9.73 -3.55
N THR A 38 7.03 9.40 -4.78
CA THR A 38 6.37 8.40 -5.62
C THR A 38 6.29 7.04 -4.94
N ARG A 39 7.38 6.56 -4.31
CA ARG A 39 7.35 5.30 -3.56
C ARG A 39 6.38 5.36 -2.38
N ARG A 40 6.34 6.47 -1.62
CA ARG A 40 5.40 6.64 -0.51
C ARG A 40 3.95 6.72 -0.98
N VAL A 41 3.66 7.39 -2.11
CA VAL A 41 2.33 7.39 -2.73
C VAL A 41 1.92 5.99 -3.16
N GLN A 42 2.82 5.24 -3.81
CA GLN A 42 2.55 3.86 -4.22
C GLN A 42 2.32 2.93 -3.02
N MET A 43 3.14 3.04 -1.97
CA MET A 43 3.00 2.23 -0.75
C MET A 43 1.72 2.59 0.03
N SER A 44 1.35 3.87 0.06
CA SER A 44 0.13 4.32 0.75
C SER A 44 -1.16 3.74 0.14
N GLY A 45 -1.14 3.37 -1.15
CA GLY A 45 -2.32 2.87 -1.83
C GLY A 45 -3.41 3.91 -2.07
N VAL A 46 -3.20 5.19 -1.71
CA VAL A 46 -4.22 6.26 -1.78
C VAL A 46 -4.89 6.37 -3.16
N LEU A 47 -4.11 6.23 -4.24
CA LEU A 47 -4.63 6.26 -5.61
C LEU A 47 -5.44 5.00 -5.97
N LYS A 48 -5.13 3.85 -5.37
CA LYS A 48 -5.90 2.62 -5.56
C LYS A 48 -7.24 2.72 -4.84
N ASP A 49 -7.23 3.25 -3.62
CA ASP A 49 -8.44 3.41 -2.82
C ASP A 49 -9.36 4.48 -3.42
N ALA A 50 -8.82 5.65 -3.81
CA ALA A 50 -9.58 6.69 -4.50
C ALA A 50 -10.23 6.19 -5.81
N ARG A 51 -9.54 5.33 -6.57
CA ARG A 51 -10.12 4.69 -7.77
C ARG A 51 -11.20 3.68 -7.42
N LYS A 52 -11.04 2.92 -6.33
CA LYS A 52 -12.00 1.91 -5.89
C LYS A 52 -13.29 2.54 -5.34
N THR A 53 -13.19 3.67 -4.66
CA THR A 53 -14.34 4.36 -4.02
C THR A 53 -14.95 5.46 -4.89
N ARG A 54 -14.42 5.71 -6.09
CA ARG A 54 -14.91 6.75 -7.02
C ARG A 54 -16.41 6.64 -7.30
N PHE A 55 -16.95 5.42 -7.38
CA PHE A 55 -18.34 5.16 -7.69
C PHE A 55 -18.98 4.29 -6.62
N TYR A 56 -20.29 4.45 -6.43
CA TYR A 56 -21.06 3.58 -5.54
C TYR A 56 -21.06 2.14 -6.08
N ALA A 57 -20.79 1.19 -5.18
CA ALA A 57 -20.88 -0.23 -5.47
C ALA A 57 -21.90 -0.87 -4.51
N LYS A 58 -22.94 -1.51 -5.06
CA LYS A 58 -23.91 -2.28 -4.28
C LYS A 58 -23.20 -3.41 -3.51
N PRO A 59 -23.54 -3.66 -2.23
CA PRO A 59 -22.97 -4.79 -1.50
C PRO A 59 -23.25 -6.13 -2.21
N PRO A 60 -22.30 -7.07 -2.21
CA PRO A 60 -22.47 -8.34 -2.91
C PRO A 60 -23.51 -9.22 -2.22
N THR A 61 -24.36 -9.85 -3.03
CA THR A 61 -25.36 -10.85 -2.59
C THR A 61 -24.68 -12.12 -2.06
N LYS A 62 -25.40 -12.94 -1.28
CA LYS A 62 -24.87 -14.22 -0.74
C LYS A 62 -24.29 -15.13 -1.83
N ILE A 63 -24.96 -15.22 -2.98
CA ILE A 63 -24.53 -16.02 -4.14
C ILE A 63 -23.21 -15.48 -4.71
N LYS A 64 -23.11 -14.16 -4.94
CA LYS A 64 -21.87 -13.53 -5.46
C LYS A 64 -20.69 -13.70 -4.50
N LYS A 65 -20.93 -13.68 -3.17
CA LYS A 65 -19.90 -13.98 -2.17
C LYS A 65 -19.41 -15.44 -2.27
N ARG A 66 -20.32 -16.39 -2.39
CA ARG A 66 -19.99 -17.83 -2.55
C ARG A 66 -19.19 -18.08 -3.83
N ASP A 67 -19.66 -17.55 -4.97
CA ASP A 67 -19.00 -17.70 -6.26
C ASP A 67 -17.57 -17.11 -6.24
N SER A 68 -17.40 -15.90 -5.67
CA SER A 68 -16.07 -15.33 -5.49
C SER A 68 -15.17 -16.20 -4.60
N ALA A 69 -15.71 -16.89 -3.60
CA ALA A 69 -14.92 -17.78 -2.75
C ALA A 69 -14.50 -19.05 -3.49
N LEU A 70 -15.42 -19.67 -4.25
CA LEU A 70 -15.13 -20.84 -5.09
C LEU A 70 -14.05 -20.51 -6.14
N ARG A 71 -14.16 -19.36 -6.80
CA ARG A 71 -13.16 -18.91 -7.78
C ARG A 71 -11.77 -18.74 -7.15
N ARG A 72 -11.68 -18.21 -5.93
CA ARG A 72 -10.40 -18.09 -5.18
C ARG A 72 -9.81 -19.47 -4.88
N LEU A 73 -10.63 -20.42 -4.45
CA LEU A 73 -10.19 -21.80 -4.19
C LEU A 73 -9.69 -22.49 -5.45
N GLN A 74 -10.42 -22.37 -6.57
CA GLN A 74 -10.01 -22.91 -7.87
C GLN A 74 -8.67 -22.34 -8.31
N LYS A 75 -8.50 -21.01 -8.27
CA LYS A 75 -7.22 -20.36 -8.61
C LYS A 75 -6.06 -20.78 -7.71
N ARG A 76 -6.32 -21.01 -6.41
CA ARG A 76 -5.29 -21.54 -5.49
C ARG A 76 -4.87 -22.96 -5.87
N LYS A 77 -5.83 -23.84 -6.20
CA LYS A 77 -5.55 -25.21 -6.66
C LYS A 77 -4.78 -25.21 -7.98
N GLU A 78 -5.22 -24.41 -8.96
CA GLU A 78 -4.56 -24.25 -10.26
C GLU A 78 -3.11 -23.78 -10.08
N ARG A 79 -2.88 -22.76 -9.26
CA ARG A 79 -1.53 -22.27 -8.95
C ARG A 79 -0.65 -23.35 -8.32
N SER A 80 -1.15 -24.09 -7.34
CA SER A 80 -0.40 -25.19 -6.72
C SER A 80 -0.08 -26.32 -7.71
N LYS A 81 -1.00 -26.64 -8.63
CA LYS A 81 -0.74 -27.61 -9.70
C LYS A 81 0.35 -27.13 -10.65
N LEU A 82 0.29 -25.86 -11.08
CA LEU A 82 1.28 -25.26 -11.98
C LEU A 82 2.68 -25.17 -11.34
N GLU A 83 2.73 -24.86 -10.04
CA GLU A 83 3.95 -24.87 -9.23
C GLU A 83 4.57 -26.26 -9.18
N LYS A 84 3.78 -27.31 -8.90
CA LYS A 84 4.24 -28.71 -8.93
C LYS A 84 4.72 -29.17 -10.31
N LEU A 85 4.10 -28.67 -11.38
CA LEU A 85 4.46 -29.00 -12.75
C LEU A 85 5.67 -28.19 -13.27
N GLY A 86 6.24 -27.29 -12.48
CA GLY A 86 7.34 -26.41 -12.90
C GLY A 86 6.97 -25.43 -14.01
N LYS A 87 5.66 -25.23 -14.27
CA LYS A 87 5.15 -24.33 -15.32
C LYS A 87 4.92 -22.90 -14.84
N LEU A 88 5.14 -22.65 -13.55
CA LEU A 88 5.12 -21.30 -13.02
C LEU A 88 6.48 -20.66 -13.33
N LYS A 89 6.50 -19.60 -14.15
CA LYS A 89 7.67 -18.73 -14.21
C LYS A 89 7.88 -18.19 -12.79
N ASP A 90 9.02 -18.51 -12.20
CA ASP A 90 9.54 -17.80 -11.03
C ASP A 90 9.88 -16.37 -11.47
N GLU A 91 8.85 -15.56 -11.69
CA GLU A 91 9.03 -14.13 -11.61
C GLU A 91 9.34 -13.88 -10.14
N LYS A 92 10.65 -13.92 -9.82
CA LYS A 92 11.22 -13.35 -8.61
C LYS A 92 10.45 -12.06 -8.42
N LYS A 93 9.67 -11.97 -7.35
CA LYS A 93 9.10 -10.71 -6.94
C LYS A 93 10.31 -9.83 -6.70
N VAL A 94 10.73 -9.06 -7.71
CA VAL A 94 11.74 -8.03 -7.55
C VAL A 94 11.21 -7.21 -6.40
N GLY A 95 11.87 -7.37 -5.26
CA GLY A 95 11.47 -6.77 -4.01
C GLY A 95 11.26 -5.29 -4.30
N ARG A 96 10.03 -4.83 -4.14
CA ARG A 96 9.74 -3.42 -4.25
C ARG A 96 10.09 -2.72 -2.96
#